data_AF-A0AAU6YYD3-F1
#
_entry.id   AF-A0AAU6YYD3-F1
#
_cell.length_a   1.000
_cell.length_b   1.000
_cell.length_c   1.000
_cell.angle_alpha   90.00
_cell.angle_beta   90.00
_cell.angle_gamma   90.00
#
_symmetry.space_group_name_H-M   'P 1'
#
loop_
_entity.id
_entity.type
_entity.pdbx_description
1 polymer ?
#
loop_
_entity_poly.entity_id
_entity_poly.type
_entity_poly.pdbx_seq_one_letter_code
_entity_poly.pdbx_strand_id
1 'polypeptide(L)'
;MRHRNDILKRDLTDVVFTANSTCRVESGTLADPYTATTIHFQRGPETGSNVQVDHVVALGDAWKKGAQQLTGVQRMAFANDPLNLQATDGPIDVQKGDSDAATWLPPNKDYRCEYVARQISVKATYDLWVTQAEHDAMATVLRDCAGQLVPTNEKEVAVVASADQAANDAAKAAVVVPEPAAPAPAPTYVAPAPAPFVAPVPAPAPAPAPAPAPYVPPAPAAAHYANCAAVRAAGAAPIRIGQPGYSRSLDRDGDGVGCEK
;
A
#
# COMPACT_ATOMS: atom_id res chain seq x y z
N MET A 1 1.37 -13.51 4.86
CA MET A 1 0.62 -12.25 4.99
C MET A 1 -0.83 -12.54 5.29
N ARG A 2 -1.28 -12.32 6.52
CA ARG A 2 -2.68 -12.52 6.94
C ARG A 2 -3.58 -11.42 6.35
N HIS A 3 -3.16 -10.17 6.51
CA HIS A 3 -3.91 -8.97 6.13
C HIS A 3 -4.35 -8.93 4.66
N ARG A 4 -3.47 -9.26 3.69
CA ARG A 4 -3.90 -9.31 2.27
C ARG A 4 -5.08 -10.25 2.05
N ASN A 5 -5.04 -11.45 2.64
CA ASN A 5 -6.13 -12.40 2.44
C ASN A 5 -7.39 -12.02 3.21
N ASP A 6 -7.26 -11.35 4.35
CA ASP A 6 -8.40 -10.82 5.10
C ASP A 6 -9.14 -9.75 4.26
N ILE A 7 -8.40 -8.87 3.58
CA ILE A 7 -8.96 -7.86 2.68
C ILE A 7 -9.58 -8.50 1.43
N LEU A 8 -8.89 -9.46 0.80
CA LEU A 8 -9.49 -10.18 -0.33
C LEU A 8 -10.76 -10.93 0.08
N LYS A 9 -10.79 -11.55 1.27
CA LYS A 9 -11.98 -12.22 1.77
C LYS A 9 -13.13 -11.24 2.02
N ARG A 10 -12.83 -10.00 2.44
CA ARG A 10 -13.82 -8.95 2.69
C ARG A 10 -14.38 -8.38 1.38
N ASP A 11 -13.50 -8.09 0.43
CA ASP A 11 -13.82 -7.27 -0.75
C ASP A 11 -14.21 -8.10 -1.98
N LEU A 12 -13.84 -9.38 -2.02
CA LEU A 12 -14.24 -10.27 -3.11
C LEU A 12 -15.57 -10.97 -2.80
N THR A 13 -16.32 -11.22 -3.87
CA THR A 13 -17.45 -12.15 -3.90
C THR A 13 -17.03 -13.48 -4.52
N ASP A 14 -17.87 -14.52 -4.40
CA ASP A 14 -17.61 -15.86 -4.94
C ASP A 14 -16.23 -16.43 -4.53
N VAL A 15 -15.85 -16.17 -3.27
CA VAL A 15 -14.52 -16.48 -2.75
C VAL A 15 -14.31 -18.00 -2.67
N VAL A 16 -13.29 -18.48 -3.38
CA VAL A 16 -12.78 -19.85 -3.24
C VAL A 16 -11.48 -19.79 -2.46
N PHE A 17 -11.32 -20.67 -1.47
CA PHE A 17 -10.07 -20.80 -0.73
C PHE A 17 -9.23 -21.96 -1.26
N THR A 18 -7.93 -21.94 -0.99
CA THR A 18 -7.04 -23.07 -1.30
C THR A 18 -7.45 -24.32 -0.53
N ALA A 19 -7.22 -25.52 -1.10
CA ALA A 19 -7.68 -26.81 -0.59
C ALA A 19 -7.42 -27.08 0.92
N ASN A 20 -6.37 -26.47 1.51
CA ASN A 20 -5.99 -26.68 2.91
C ASN A 20 -6.00 -25.39 3.75
N SER A 21 -6.80 -24.39 3.37
CA SER A 21 -6.91 -23.14 4.13
C SER A 21 -8.31 -22.56 4.06
N THR A 22 -8.79 -21.98 5.16
CA THR A 22 -10.00 -21.13 5.20
C THR A 22 -9.66 -19.63 5.21
N CYS A 23 -8.37 -19.31 5.09
CA CYS A 23 -7.87 -17.94 5.12
C CYS A 23 -7.26 -17.55 3.78
N ARG A 24 -6.54 -18.47 3.11
CA ARG A 24 -5.84 -18.14 1.86
C ARG A 24 -6.81 -18.20 0.67
N VAL A 25 -7.19 -17.03 0.16
CA VAL A 25 -8.08 -16.89 -1.00
C VAL A 25 -7.37 -17.37 -2.26
N GLU A 26 -7.96 -18.31 -2.99
CA GLU A 26 -7.46 -18.80 -4.28
C GLU A 26 -8.07 -18.00 -5.43
N SER A 27 -9.36 -17.70 -5.39
CA SER A 27 -10.05 -16.89 -6.40
C SER A 27 -11.27 -16.17 -5.84
N GLY A 28 -11.82 -15.25 -6.64
CA GLY A 28 -13.07 -14.53 -6.36
C GLY A 28 -13.30 -13.43 -7.40
N THR A 29 -14.40 -12.70 -7.25
CA THR A 29 -14.78 -11.61 -8.16
C THR A 29 -14.78 -10.29 -7.39
N LEU A 30 -13.99 -9.33 -7.89
CA LEU A 30 -13.92 -7.97 -7.38
C LEU A 30 -14.84 -7.07 -8.21
N ALA A 31 -15.78 -6.39 -7.57
CA ALA A 31 -16.37 -5.17 -8.12
C ALA A 31 -15.46 -4.00 -7.70
N ASP A 32 -14.55 -3.58 -8.59
CA ASP A 32 -13.50 -2.63 -8.21
C ASP A 32 -14.08 -1.22 -8.03
N PRO A 33 -14.01 -0.66 -6.81
CA PRO A 33 -14.61 0.64 -6.53
C PRO A 33 -13.88 1.79 -7.24
N TYR A 34 -12.57 1.66 -7.54
CA TYR A 34 -11.82 2.72 -8.20
C TYR A 34 -12.16 2.89 -9.67
N THR A 35 -12.37 1.79 -10.40
CA THR A 35 -12.62 1.80 -11.84
C THR A 35 -14.07 1.51 -12.23
N ALA A 36 -14.92 1.07 -11.31
CA ALA A 36 -16.27 0.55 -11.56
C ALA A 36 -16.28 -0.67 -12.51
N THR A 37 -15.17 -1.41 -12.59
CA THR A 37 -15.06 -2.62 -13.42
C THR A 37 -15.17 -3.87 -12.57
N THR A 38 -15.53 -5.00 -13.21
CA THR A 38 -15.51 -6.32 -12.57
C THR A 38 -14.24 -7.05 -12.95
N ILE A 39 -13.51 -7.55 -11.94
CA ILE A 39 -12.22 -8.23 -12.12
C ILE A 39 -12.31 -9.61 -11.48
N HIS A 40 -11.99 -10.65 -12.27
CA HIS A 40 -11.85 -11.99 -11.74
C HIS A 40 -10.44 -12.18 -11.17
N PHE A 41 -10.35 -12.25 -9.85
CA PHE A 41 -9.12 -12.59 -9.16
C PHE A 41 -8.91 -14.09 -9.25
N GLN A 42 -7.77 -14.50 -9.80
CA GLN A 42 -7.24 -15.84 -9.64
C GLN A 42 -5.81 -15.72 -9.13
N ARG A 43 -5.48 -16.48 -8.11
CA ARG A 43 -4.14 -16.49 -7.57
C ARG A 43 -3.20 -17.14 -8.57
N GLY A 44 -2.16 -16.41 -8.95
CA GLY A 44 -1.14 -16.89 -9.88
C GLY A 44 -0.41 -15.73 -10.54
N PRO A 45 0.63 -16.02 -11.33
CA PRO A 45 1.44 -15.00 -11.99
C PRO A 45 0.70 -14.23 -13.09
N GLU A 46 -0.39 -14.76 -13.66
CA GLU A 46 -1.09 -14.13 -14.78
C GLU A 46 -2.17 -13.13 -14.38
N THR A 47 -2.86 -13.37 -13.27
CA THR A 47 -4.01 -12.54 -12.83
C THR A 47 -3.92 -12.12 -11.36
N GLY A 48 -2.99 -12.68 -10.59
CA GLY A 48 -2.85 -12.37 -9.17
C GLY A 48 -2.32 -10.96 -8.92
N SER A 49 -1.61 -10.37 -9.89
CA SER A 49 -1.19 -8.96 -9.90
C SER A 49 -2.31 -8.00 -10.32
N ASN A 50 -3.38 -8.50 -10.94
CA ASN A 50 -4.49 -7.65 -11.38
C ASN A 50 -5.34 -7.16 -10.22
N VAL A 51 -5.27 -7.81 -9.05
CA VAL A 51 -5.87 -7.31 -7.82
C VAL A 51 -4.78 -7.07 -6.78
N GLN A 52 -4.59 -5.79 -6.43
CA GLN A 52 -3.71 -5.33 -5.37
C GLN A 52 -4.51 -4.95 -4.13
N VAL A 53 -3.83 -4.82 -3.00
CA VAL A 53 -4.43 -4.24 -1.79
C VAL A 53 -3.79 -2.88 -1.60
N ASP A 54 -4.54 -1.83 -1.95
CA ASP A 54 -4.12 -0.44 -1.83
C ASP A 54 -4.24 0.06 -0.39
N HIS A 55 -3.38 1.02 -0.06
CA HIS A 55 -3.55 1.91 1.07
C HIS A 55 -4.29 3.18 0.61
N VAL A 56 -5.57 3.30 0.95
CA VAL A 56 -6.46 4.41 0.55
C VAL A 56 -5.80 5.77 0.83
N VAL A 57 -5.20 5.91 2.01
CA VAL A 57 -4.14 6.91 2.29
C VAL A 57 -2.79 6.23 2.09
N ALA A 58 -2.09 6.59 1.01
CA ALA A 58 -0.83 5.97 0.63
C ALA A 58 0.23 6.08 1.74
N LEU A 59 1.05 5.04 1.90
CA LEU A 59 2.09 5.03 2.95
C LEU A 59 3.13 6.15 2.76
N GLY A 60 3.53 6.45 1.52
CA GLY A 60 4.48 7.52 1.23
C GLY A 60 3.89 8.92 1.40
N ASP A 61 2.58 9.10 1.14
CA ASP A 61 1.86 10.33 1.45
C ASP A 61 1.81 10.56 2.97
N ALA A 62 1.36 9.54 3.72
CA ALA A 62 1.28 9.59 5.17
C ALA A 62 2.63 9.90 5.82
N TRP A 63 3.73 9.33 5.31
CA TRP A 63 5.07 9.62 5.81
C TRP A 63 5.42 11.10 5.73
N LYS A 64 5.14 11.74 4.58
CA LYS A 64 5.34 13.18 4.36
C LYS A 64 4.42 14.04 5.22
N LYS A 65 3.30 13.48 5.70
CA LYS A 65 2.20 14.19 6.35
C LYS A 65 1.96 13.80 7.82
N GLY A 66 2.98 13.27 8.49
CA GLY A 66 2.96 13.06 9.95
C GLY A 66 3.27 11.65 10.42
N ALA A 67 3.19 10.64 9.56
CA ALA A 67 3.43 9.25 9.97
C ALA A 67 4.88 8.98 10.41
N GLN A 68 5.82 9.85 10.05
CA GLN A 68 7.19 9.83 10.58
C GLN A 68 7.27 10.07 12.09
N GLN A 69 6.28 10.76 12.67
CA GLN A 69 6.19 11.04 14.11
C GLN A 69 5.50 9.91 14.88
N LEU A 70 4.76 9.04 14.19
CA LEU A 70 4.13 7.87 14.80
C LEU A 70 5.17 6.90 15.35
N THR A 71 4.82 6.20 16.42
CA THR A 71 5.62 5.07 16.89
C THR A 71 5.61 3.92 15.87
N GLY A 72 6.57 2.99 15.98
CA GLY A 72 6.58 1.81 15.12
C GLY A 72 5.28 0.98 15.21
N VAL A 73 4.68 0.90 16.40
CA VAL A 73 3.40 0.22 16.62
C VAL A 73 2.25 0.97 15.94
N GLN A 74 2.19 2.29 16.06
CA GLN A 74 1.16 3.09 15.38
C GLN A 74 1.28 3.04 13.86
N ARG A 75 2.50 3.10 13.30
CA ARG A 75 2.70 2.91 11.85
C ARG A 75 2.26 1.52 11.38
N MET A 76 2.52 0.49 12.19
CA MET A 76 2.05 -0.86 11.90
C MET A 76 0.53 -0.95 11.97
N ALA A 77 -0.11 -0.27 12.92
CA ALA A 77 -1.56 -0.18 12.99
C ALA A 77 -2.12 0.53 11.74
N PHE A 78 -1.58 1.69 11.36
CA PHE A 78 -1.95 2.43 10.16
C PHE A 78 -1.81 1.61 8.87
N ALA A 79 -0.71 0.88 8.72
CA ALA A 79 -0.46 0.05 7.54
C ALA A 79 -1.35 -1.20 7.47
N ASN A 80 -1.96 -1.62 8.59
CA ASN A 80 -2.82 -2.81 8.67
C ASN A 80 -4.28 -2.48 8.99
N ASP A 81 -4.65 -1.18 9.01
CA ASP A 81 -6.00 -0.73 9.28
C ASP A 81 -6.94 -1.17 8.15
N PRO A 82 -8.00 -1.95 8.42
CA PRO A 82 -9.00 -2.29 7.41
C PRO A 82 -9.65 -1.07 6.74
N LEU A 83 -9.81 0.06 7.44
CA LEU A 83 -10.25 1.31 6.81
C LEU A 83 -9.17 1.95 5.94
N ASN A 84 -7.89 1.63 6.11
CA ASN A 84 -6.88 2.08 5.15
C ASN A 84 -6.65 1.08 4.02
N LEU A 85 -7.12 -0.16 4.10
CA LEU A 85 -6.83 -1.21 3.11
C LEU A 85 -8.02 -1.54 2.19
N GLN A 86 -7.79 -1.68 0.89
CA GLN A 86 -8.84 -2.03 -0.08
C GLN A 86 -8.30 -2.86 -1.25
N ALA A 87 -9.03 -3.91 -1.65
CA ALA A 87 -8.75 -4.62 -2.89
C ALA A 87 -9.13 -3.76 -4.11
N THR A 88 -8.21 -3.60 -5.06
CA THR A 88 -8.44 -2.78 -6.27
C THR A 88 -7.66 -3.31 -7.47
N ASP A 89 -7.95 -2.77 -8.66
CA ASP A 89 -7.21 -3.04 -9.88
C ASP A 89 -5.70 -2.74 -9.73
N GLY A 90 -4.85 -3.63 -10.22
CA GLY A 90 -3.41 -3.49 -10.07
C GLY A 90 -2.84 -2.26 -10.80
N PRO A 91 -3.08 -2.11 -12.11
CA PRO A 91 -2.67 -0.93 -12.85
C PRO A 91 -3.17 0.41 -12.27
N ILE A 92 -4.42 0.48 -11.80
CA ILE A 92 -4.94 1.72 -11.20
C ILE A 92 -4.22 2.08 -9.89
N ASP A 93 -3.87 1.08 -9.07
CA ASP A 93 -3.11 1.27 -7.83
C ASP A 93 -1.69 1.80 -8.11
N VAL A 94 -1.04 1.26 -9.15
CA VAL A 94 0.25 1.78 -9.63
C VAL A 94 0.13 3.22 -10.14
N GLN A 95 -0.96 3.55 -10.84
CA GLN A 95 -1.21 4.92 -11.30
C GLN A 95 -1.42 5.89 -10.14
N LYS A 96 -2.15 5.48 -9.10
CA LYS A 96 -2.36 6.27 -7.87
C LYS A 96 -1.04 6.55 -7.17
N GLY A 97 -0.22 5.52 -6.92
CA GLY A 97 1.05 5.63 -6.22
C GLY A 97 0.92 6.31 -4.84
N ASP A 98 1.85 7.24 -4.55
CA ASP A 98 1.87 8.03 -3.30
C ASP A 98 1.06 9.34 -3.38
N SER A 99 0.11 9.43 -4.31
CA SER A 99 -0.69 10.64 -4.52
C SER A 99 -1.70 10.87 -3.39
N ASP A 100 -1.96 12.14 -3.10
CA ASP A 100 -3.05 12.57 -2.23
C ASP A 100 -4.32 12.89 -3.02
N ALA A 101 -5.40 13.25 -2.31
CA ALA A 101 -6.69 13.58 -2.93
C ALA A 101 -6.66 14.82 -3.86
N ALA A 102 -5.64 15.68 -3.76
CA ALA A 102 -5.46 16.79 -4.70
C ALA A 102 -4.80 16.34 -6.01
N THR A 103 -3.91 15.36 -5.94
CA THR A 103 -3.14 14.88 -7.09
C THR A 103 -3.88 13.78 -7.85
N TRP A 104 -4.62 12.92 -7.15
CA TRP A 104 -5.31 11.79 -7.76
C TRP A 104 -6.66 11.52 -7.08
N LEU A 105 -7.67 11.26 -7.89
CA LEU A 105 -8.99 10.78 -7.46
C LEU A 105 -9.37 9.58 -8.34
N PRO A 106 -10.12 8.60 -7.81
CA PRO A 106 -10.57 7.46 -8.59
C PRO A 106 -11.29 7.88 -9.87
N PRO A 107 -11.07 7.19 -11.01
CA PRO A 107 -11.80 7.49 -12.25
C PRO A 107 -13.30 7.24 -12.10
N ASN A 108 -13.72 6.27 -11.27
CA ASN A 108 -15.11 6.11 -10.86
C ASN A 108 -15.54 7.29 -9.98
N LYS A 109 -16.34 8.20 -10.55
CA LYS A 109 -16.80 9.41 -9.85
C LYS A 109 -17.77 9.10 -8.72
N ASP A 110 -18.60 8.07 -8.86
CA ASP A 110 -19.62 7.70 -7.89
C ASP A 110 -18.99 7.24 -6.56
N TYR A 111 -17.74 6.75 -6.61
CA TYR A 111 -16.98 6.32 -5.44
C TYR A 111 -16.20 7.45 -4.75
N ARG A 112 -16.09 8.65 -5.35
CA ARG A 112 -15.19 9.70 -4.82
C ARG A 112 -15.63 10.22 -3.45
N CYS A 113 -16.93 10.29 -3.19
CA CYS A 113 -17.47 10.68 -1.88
C CYS A 113 -16.97 9.75 -0.78
N GLU A 114 -17.12 8.43 -0.98
CA GLU A 114 -16.64 7.42 -0.03
C GLU A 114 -15.12 7.45 0.10
N TYR A 115 -14.40 7.53 -1.03
CA TYR A 115 -12.94 7.60 -1.04
C TYR A 115 -12.40 8.77 -0.20
N VAL A 116 -12.95 9.97 -0.37
CA VAL A 116 -12.53 11.16 0.39
C VAL A 116 -12.94 11.07 1.85
N ALA A 117 -14.18 10.67 2.15
CA ALA A 117 -14.64 10.51 3.53
C ALA A 117 -13.78 9.49 4.29
N ARG A 118 -13.39 8.40 3.62
CA ARG A 118 -12.50 7.37 4.15
C ARG A 118 -11.09 7.89 4.40
N GLN A 119 -10.51 8.66 3.48
CA GLN A 119 -9.22 9.30 3.71
C GLN A 119 -9.24 10.25 4.92
N ILE A 120 -10.29 11.07 5.06
CA ILE A 120 -10.45 11.97 6.21
C ILE A 120 -10.48 11.16 7.52
N SER A 121 -11.24 10.06 7.54
CA SER A 121 -11.36 9.18 8.70
C SER A 121 -10.03 8.58 9.12
N VAL A 122 -9.28 8.05 8.15
CA VAL A 122 -7.95 7.46 8.39
C VAL A 122 -6.98 8.54 8.85
N LYS A 123 -6.91 9.69 8.17
CA LYS A 123 -5.99 10.77 8.54
C LYS A 123 -6.28 11.31 9.93
N ALA A 124 -7.55 11.48 10.29
CA ALA A 124 -7.97 11.89 11.64
C ALA A 124 -7.61 10.83 12.70
N THR A 125 -7.79 9.54 12.41
CA THR A 125 -7.47 8.45 13.35
C THR A 125 -5.99 8.39 13.73
N TYR A 126 -5.10 8.79 12.81
CA TYR A 126 -3.65 8.71 12.96
C TYR A 126 -2.97 10.08 13.06
N ASP A 127 -3.73 11.15 13.32
CA ASP A 127 -3.24 12.52 13.44
C ASP A 127 -2.35 12.97 12.26
N LEU A 128 -2.69 12.53 11.04
CA LEU A 128 -2.00 12.91 9.81
C LEU A 128 -2.56 14.24 9.31
N TRP A 129 -1.69 15.19 8.99
CA TRP A 129 -2.13 16.49 8.50
C TRP A 129 -2.53 16.44 7.03
N VAL A 130 -3.36 17.40 6.64
CA VAL A 130 -3.84 17.62 5.28
C VAL A 130 -3.28 18.95 4.79
N THR A 131 -2.74 19.00 3.57
CA THR A 131 -2.28 20.27 3.00
C THR A 131 -3.46 21.12 2.59
N GLN A 132 -3.29 22.43 2.42
CA GLN A 132 -4.40 23.29 1.98
C GLN A 132 -4.98 22.81 0.62
N ALA A 133 -4.13 22.45 -0.33
CA ALA A 133 -4.57 21.96 -1.64
C ALA A 133 -5.38 20.65 -1.53
N GLU A 134 -4.92 19.72 -0.69
CA GLU A 134 -5.63 18.48 -0.43
C GLU A 134 -6.97 18.72 0.28
N HIS A 135 -7.00 19.62 1.27
CA HIS A 135 -8.22 20.01 1.96
C HIS A 135 -9.24 20.59 0.97
N ASP A 136 -8.82 21.50 0.09
CA ASP A 136 -9.70 22.14 -0.88
C ASP A 136 -10.24 21.13 -1.91
N ALA A 137 -9.40 20.17 -2.33
CA ALA A 137 -9.83 19.07 -3.20
C ALA A 137 -10.86 18.18 -2.50
N MET A 138 -10.59 17.78 -1.24
CA MET A 138 -11.52 16.98 -0.44
C MET A 138 -12.85 17.70 -0.22
N ALA A 139 -12.81 18.99 0.15
CA ALA A 139 -13.99 19.82 0.34
C ALA A 139 -14.78 19.95 -0.97
N THR A 140 -14.11 20.13 -2.11
CA THR A 140 -14.75 20.21 -3.43
C THR A 140 -15.50 18.93 -3.77
N VAL A 141 -14.89 17.76 -3.53
CA VAL A 141 -15.57 16.48 -3.74
C VAL A 141 -16.79 16.36 -2.84
N LEU A 142 -16.64 16.66 -1.54
CA LEU A 142 -17.70 16.47 -0.54
C LEU A 142 -18.88 17.42 -0.66
N ARG A 143 -18.74 18.57 -1.35
CA ARG A 143 -19.83 19.54 -1.56
C ARG A 143 -21.08 18.94 -2.20
N ASP A 144 -20.89 17.97 -3.09
CA ASP A 144 -21.98 17.35 -3.85
C ASP A 144 -22.38 15.97 -3.27
N CYS A 145 -21.81 15.59 -2.12
CA CYS A 145 -22.02 14.29 -1.50
C CYS A 145 -23.16 14.34 -0.48
N ALA A 146 -24.41 14.30 -0.96
CA ALA A 146 -25.59 14.28 -0.09
C ALA A 146 -25.62 13.04 0.81
N GLY A 147 -25.59 13.24 2.13
CA GLY A 147 -25.74 12.17 3.11
C GLY A 147 -24.53 11.23 3.24
N GLN A 148 -23.36 11.62 2.71
CA GLN A 148 -22.14 10.80 2.84
C GLN A 148 -21.77 10.61 4.32
N LEU A 149 -21.75 9.35 4.76
CA LEU A 149 -21.27 8.98 6.08
C LEU A 149 -19.75 8.91 6.09
N VAL A 150 -19.17 9.25 7.24
CA VAL A 150 -17.74 9.14 7.52
C VAL A 150 -17.51 7.75 8.13
N PRO A 151 -16.79 6.84 7.45
CA PRO A 151 -16.61 5.50 7.95
C PRO A 151 -15.70 5.49 9.20
N THR A 152 -16.06 4.71 10.21
CA THR A 152 -15.25 4.56 11.43
C THR A 152 -14.76 3.12 11.60
N ASN A 153 -13.59 2.96 12.22
CA ASN A 153 -13.04 1.66 12.59
C ASN A 153 -13.86 0.94 13.68
N GLU A 154 -14.75 1.68 14.31
CA GLU A 154 -15.83 1.11 15.10
C GLU A 154 -16.74 0.36 14.13
N LYS A 155 -16.71 -0.98 14.18
CA LYS A 155 -17.77 -1.80 13.57
C LYS A 155 -19.09 -1.11 13.86
N GLU A 156 -19.82 -0.75 12.80
CA GLU A 156 -21.16 -0.19 12.87
C GLU A 156 -21.92 -0.90 14.00
N VAL A 157 -22.06 -0.21 15.14
CA VAL A 157 -22.99 -0.64 16.15
C VAL A 157 -24.32 -0.37 15.48
N ALA A 158 -24.93 -1.43 14.95
CA ALA A 158 -26.31 -1.40 14.52
C ALA A 158 -27.13 -0.95 15.74
N VAL A 159 -27.41 0.34 15.84
CA VAL A 159 -28.35 0.87 16.82
C VAL A 159 -29.71 0.46 16.30
N VAL A 160 -30.12 -0.76 16.64
CA VAL A 160 -31.53 -1.12 16.66
C VAL A 160 -32.20 -0.11 17.57
N ALA A 161 -33.07 0.71 16.98
CA ALA A 161 -33.88 1.65 17.74
C ALA A 161 -34.73 0.88 18.75
N SER A 162 -34.26 0.81 20.00
CA SER A 162 -35.08 0.44 21.15
C SER A 162 -35.44 1.72 21.91
N ALA A 163 -36.73 1.90 22.18
CA ALA A 163 -37.37 3.13 22.66
C ALA A 163 -36.94 3.64 24.06
N ASP A 164 -35.86 3.10 24.64
CA ASP A 164 -35.42 3.44 26.01
C ASP A 164 -34.25 4.45 26.05
N GLN A 165 -33.75 4.91 24.90
CA GLN A 165 -32.60 5.83 24.82
C GLN A 165 -32.94 7.31 24.97
N ALA A 166 -34.21 7.69 25.20
CA ALA A 166 -34.59 9.09 25.40
C ALA A 166 -34.14 9.67 26.75
N ALA A 167 -33.80 8.84 27.75
CA ALA A 167 -33.45 9.30 29.09
C ALA A 167 -31.94 9.54 29.31
N ASN A 168 -31.07 8.94 28.49
CA ASN A 168 -29.61 9.01 28.68
C ASN A 168 -28.89 10.04 27.79
N ASP A 169 -29.57 10.63 26.81
CA ASP A 169 -28.99 11.65 25.92
C ASP A 169 -28.98 13.07 26.53
N ALA A 170 -29.66 13.29 27.66
CA ALA A 170 -29.68 14.58 28.34
C ALA A 170 -28.38 14.92 29.11
N ALA A 171 -27.40 14.00 29.19
CA ALA A 171 -26.16 14.20 29.95
C ALA A 171 -24.87 14.27 29.09
N LYS A 172 -24.96 14.19 27.75
CA LYS A 172 -23.79 14.32 26.85
C LYS A 172 -24.02 15.26 25.67
N ALA A 173 -24.85 16.29 25.85
CA ALA A 173 -24.96 17.42 24.94
C ALA A 173 -24.53 18.71 25.66
N ALA A 174 -23.22 18.92 25.78
CA ALA A 174 -22.65 20.23 26.06
C ALA A 174 -21.17 20.28 25.64
N VAL A 175 -20.89 20.10 24.34
CA VAL A 175 -19.74 20.80 23.75
C VAL A 175 -20.27 22.16 23.32
N VAL A 176 -20.12 23.14 24.21
CA VAL A 176 -20.32 24.54 23.88
C VAL A 176 -19.20 24.91 22.91
N VAL A 177 -19.55 24.98 21.62
CA VAL A 177 -18.72 25.69 20.64
C VAL A 177 -18.95 27.19 20.90
N PRO A 178 -17.94 27.97 21.34
CA PRO A 178 -18.11 29.40 21.45
C PRO A 178 -18.36 29.98 20.04
N GLU A 179 -19.28 30.94 19.96
CA GLU A 179 -19.53 31.76 18.78
C GLU A 179 -18.20 32.33 18.25
N PRO A 180 -17.90 32.21 16.94
CA PRO A 180 -16.67 32.75 16.41
C PRO A 180 -16.68 34.28 16.55
N ALA A 181 -15.73 34.80 17.32
CA ALA A 181 -15.45 36.23 17.32
C ALA A 181 -15.18 36.68 15.88
N ALA A 182 -15.75 37.83 15.50
CA ALA A 182 -15.54 38.45 14.20
C ALA A 182 -14.04 38.51 13.87
N PRO A 183 -13.63 38.14 12.64
CA PRO A 183 -12.22 38.14 12.29
C PRO A 183 -11.66 39.57 12.37
N ALA A 184 -10.52 39.72 13.04
CA ALA A 184 -9.72 40.92 12.97
C ALA A 184 -9.41 41.25 11.49
N PRO A 185 -9.29 42.54 11.09
CA PRO A 185 -8.92 42.89 9.73
C PRO A 185 -7.62 42.19 9.36
N ALA A 186 -7.64 41.44 8.27
CA ALA A 186 -6.50 40.70 7.77
C ALA A 186 -5.32 41.66 7.53
N PRO A 187 -4.09 41.32 7.96
CA PRO A 187 -2.92 42.04 7.48
C PRO A 187 -2.90 41.93 5.95
N THR A 188 -2.68 43.04 5.26
CA THR A 188 -2.46 43.04 3.81
C THR A 188 -1.20 42.24 3.52
N TYR A 189 -1.39 40.97 3.15
CA TYR A 189 -0.34 40.14 2.60
C TYR A 189 -0.01 40.68 1.20
N VAL A 190 1.08 41.43 1.11
CA VAL A 190 1.73 41.70 -0.16
C VAL A 190 2.45 40.41 -0.53
N ALA A 191 1.89 39.66 -1.48
CA ALA A 191 2.57 38.51 -2.05
C ALA A 191 3.96 38.96 -2.54
N PRO A 192 5.06 38.33 -2.09
CA PRO A 192 6.35 38.60 -2.67
C PRO A 192 6.26 38.30 -4.17
N ALA A 193 6.80 39.20 -5.00
CA ALA A 193 6.87 39.00 -6.43
C ALA A 193 7.41 37.59 -6.71
N PRO A 194 6.80 36.82 -7.63
CA PRO A 194 7.27 35.47 -7.93
C PRO A 194 8.76 35.58 -8.26
N ALA A 195 9.57 34.81 -7.53
CA ALA A 195 10.97 34.65 -7.90
C ALA A 195 10.99 34.21 -9.37
N PRO A 196 11.82 34.83 -10.23
CA PRO A 196 11.91 34.42 -11.62
C PRO A 196 12.16 32.91 -11.63
N PHE A 197 11.35 32.19 -12.41
CA PHE A 197 11.55 30.78 -12.63
C PHE A 197 12.97 30.60 -13.20
N VAL A 198 13.90 30.22 -12.33
CA VAL A 198 15.19 29.71 -12.75
C VAL A 198 14.90 28.28 -13.16
N ALA A 199 14.90 28.03 -14.47
CA ALA A 199 14.82 26.67 -14.97
C ALA A 199 15.87 25.83 -14.22
N PRO A 200 15.50 24.65 -13.71
CA PRO A 200 16.46 23.79 -13.03
C PRO A 200 17.65 23.59 -13.98
N VAL A 201 18.85 23.85 -13.49
CA VAL A 201 20.08 23.55 -14.23
C VAL A 201 19.94 22.09 -14.68
N PRO A 202 20.06 21.80 -15.99
CA PRO A 202 19.98 20.43 -16.47
C PRO A 202 20.91 19.57 -15.63
N ALA A 203 20.38 18.49 -15.07
CA ALA A 203 21.21 17.53 -14.37
C ALA A 203 22.40 17.19 -15.28
N PRO A 204 23.65 17.20 -14.76
CA PRO A 204 24.79 16.82 -15.56
C PRO A 204 24.50 15.46 -16.20
N ALA A 205 24.74 15.36 -17.51
CA ALA A 205 24.53 14.11 -18.23
C ALA A 205 25.21 12.98 -17.45
N PRO A 206 24.53 11.83 -17.25
CA PRO A 206 25.13 10.71 -16.56
C PRO A 206 26.48 10.40 -17.21
N ALA A 207 27.51 10.24 -16.38
CA ALA A 207 28.83 9.86 -16.86
C ALA A 207 28.69 8.62 -17.77
N PRO A 208 29.48 8.51 -18.85
CA PRO A 208 29.47 7.32 -19.70
C PRO A 208 29.59 6.08 -18.82
N ALA A 209 28.68 5.13 -18.99
CA ALA A 209 28.78 3.87 -18.29
C ALA A 209 30.18 3.27 -18.55
N PRO A 210 30.88 2.76 -17.54
CA PRO A 210 32.16 2.10 -17.75
C PRO A 210 31.97 1.00 -18.80
N ALA A 211 32.91 0.92 -19.75
CA ALA A 211 32.89 -0.13 -20.75
C ALA A 211 32.72 -1.49 -20.07
N PRO A 212 31.86 -2.38 -20.59
CA PRO A 212 31.65 -3.69 -19.98
C PRO A 212 33.01 -4.38 -19.88
N ALA A 213 33.29 -4.93 -18.69
CA ALA A 213 34.47 -5.77 -18.51
C ALA A 213 34.46 -6.87 -19.59
N PRO A 214 35.63 -7.26 -20.14
CA PRO A 214 35.68 -8.33 -21.12
C PRO A 214 34.94 -9.54 -20.59
N TYR A 215 33.98 -10.04 -21.36
CA TYR A 215 33.29 -11.27 -21.03
C TYR A 215 34.31 -12.40 -20.98
N VAL A 216 34.61 -12.90 -19.79
CA VAL A 216 35.34 -14.14 -19.59
C VAL A 216 34.27 -15.25 -19.52
N PRO A 217 34.15 -16.12 -20.54
CA PRO A 217 33.24 -17.26 -20.45
C PRO A 217 33.59 -18.10 -19.22
N PRO A 218 32.61 -18.59 -18.46
CA PRO A 218 32.88 -19.50 -17.36
C PRO A 218 33.65 -20.71 -17.89
N ALA A 219 34.70 -21.11 -17.17
CA ALA A 219 35.42 -22.33 -17.48
C ALA A 219 34.42 -23.50 -17.55
N PRO A 220 34.58 -24.45 -18.50
CA PRO A 220 33.68 -25.59 -18.58
C PRO A 220 33.66 -26.33 -17.23
N ALA A 221 32.47 -26.62 -16.72
CA ALA A 221 32.31 -27.38 -15.49
C ALA A 221 33.01 -28.73 -15.63
N ALA A 222 33.90 -29.05 -14.69
CA ALA A 222 34.59 -30.33 -14.68
C ALA A 222 33.55 -31.44 -14.49
N ALA A 223 33.63 -32.51 -15.30
CA ALA A 223 32.74 -33.66 -15.17
C ALA A 223 32.82 -34.33 -13.78
N HIS A 224 33.92 -34.11 -13.04
CA HIS A 224 34.16 -34.63 -11.70
C HIS A 224 35.07 -33.70 -10.90
N TYR A 225 34.73 -33.44 -9.63
CA TYR A 225 35.59 -32.75 -8.67
C TYR A 225 36.23 -33.74 -7.69
N ALA A 226 37.54 -33.63 -7.48
CA ALA A 226 38.27 -34.54 -6.58
C ALA A 226 37.88 -34.39 -5.10
N ASN A 227 37.56 -33.17 -4.65
CA ASN A 227 37.18 -32.83 -3.28
C ASN A 227 36.58 -31.41 -3.22
N CYS A 228 36.09 -31.01 -2.03
CA CYS A 228 35.47 -29.69 -1.83
C CYS A 228 36.40 -28.49 -2.04
N ALA A 229 37.73 -28.67 -1.90
CA ALA A 229 38.66 -27.59 -2.22
C ALA A 229 38.67 -27.29 -3.72
N ALA A 230 38.60 -28.33 -4.57
CA ALA A 230 38.48 -28.17 -6.02
C ALA A 230 37.15 -27.51 -6.42
N VAL A 231 36.04 -27.85 -5.74
CA VAL A 231 34.72 -27.25 -5.98
C VAL A 231 34.74 -25.75 -5.64
N ARG A 232 35.36 -25.36 -4.53
CA ARG A 232 35.50 -23.94 -4.12
C ARG A 232 36.44 -23.15 -5.02
N ALA A 233 37.59 -23.74 -5.39
CA ALA A 233 38.53 -23.11 -6.31
C ALA A 233 37.90 -22.85 -7.69
N ALA A 234 36.95 -23.70 -8.11
CA ALA A 234 36.17 -23.52 -9.33
C ALA A 234 34.94 -22.59 -9.17
N GLY A 235 34.67 -22.06 -7.97
CA GLY A 235 33.51 -21.21 -7.70
C GLY A 235 32.16 -21.93 -7.73
N ALA A 236 32.16 -23.27 -7.66
CA ALA A 236 30.96 -24.10 -7.80
C ALA A 236 30.32 -24.49 -6.44
N ALA A 237 30.86 -24.01 -5.32
CA ALA A 237 30.34 -24.33 -3.99
C ALA A 237 29.28 -23.30 -3.53
N PRO A 238 28.18 -23.72 -2.88
CA PRO A 238 27.77 -25.10 -2.61
C PRO A 238 27.24 -25.81 -3.87
N ILE A 239 27.64 -27.08 -4.08
CA ILE A 239 27.28 -27.88 -5.26
C ILE A 239 26.10 -28.80 -4.94
N ARG A 240 25.03 -28.79 -5.75
CA ARG A 240 23.77 -29.50 -5.44
C ARG A 240 23.56 -30.73 -6.31
N ILE A 241 22.76 -31.68 -5.81
CA ILE A 241 22.34 -32.86 -6.57
C ILE A 241 21.77 -32.47 -7.95
N GLY A 242 22.26 -33.12 -9.00
CA GLY A 242 21.90 -32.84 -10.39
C GLY A 242 22.74 -31.75 -11.07
N GLN A 243 23.59 -31.02 -10.35
CA GLN A 243 24.55 -30.09 -10.97
C GLN A 243 25.74 -30.86 -11.58
N PRO A 244 26.28 -30.42 -12.73
CA PRO A 244 27.48 -31.00 -13.33
C PRO A 244 28.65 -31.03 -12.33
N GLY A 245 29.25 -32.21 -12.12
CA GLY A 245 30.34 -32.43 -11.17
C GLY A 245 29.90 -32.75 -9.74
N TYR A 246 28.59 -32.72 -9.42
CA TYR A 246 28.10 -33.22 -8.13
C TYR A 246 28.35 -34.72 -8.00
N SER A 247 28.84 -35.14 -6.83
CA SER A 247 28.93 -36.54 -6.45
C SER A 247 28.63 -36.69 -4.96
N ARG A 248 28.10 -37.86 -4.57
CA ARG A 248 27.75 -38.16 -3.18
C ARG A 248 28.95 -38.10 -2.22
N SER A 249 30.18 -38.21 -2.73
CA SER A 249 31.39 -38.07 -1.90
C SER A 249 31.67 -36.62 -1.47
N LEU A 250 31.04 -35.63 -2.11
CA LEU A 250 31.14 -34.22 -1.78
C LEU A 250 30.06 -33.76 -0.78
N ASP A 251 29.06 -34.62 -0.55
CA ASP A 251 27.88 -34.41 0.28
C ASP A 251 27.99 -35.31 1.52
N ARG A 252 28.63 -34.78 2.56
CA ARG A 252 29.07 -35.56 3.73
C ARG A 252 27.90 -36.02 4.60
N ASP A 253 26.86 -35.21 4.69
CA ASP A 253 25.64 -35.47 5.46
C ASP A 253 24.49 -35.99 4.60
N GLY A 254 24.61 -35.96 3.28
CA GLY A 254 23.71 -36.64 2.35
C GLY A 254 22.38 -35.92 2.16
N ASP A 255 22.35 -34.61 2.35
CA ASP A 255 21.14 -33.79 2.27
C ASP A 255 20.87 -33.24 0.86
N GLY A 256 21.76 -33.53 -0.09
CA GLY A 256 21.70 -33.06 -1.47
C GLY A 256 22.52 -31.79 -1.74
N VAL A 257 23.27 -31.27 -0.75
CA VAL A 257 24.10 -30.07 -0.84
C VAL A 257 25.55 -30.38 -0.46
N GLY A 258 26.39 -30.59 -1.47
CA GLY A 258 27.82 -30.81 -1.30
C GLY A 258 28.61 -29.53 -0.99
N CYS A 259 29.65 -29.69 -0.16
CA CYS A 259 30.66 -28.67 0.13
C CYS A 259 30.15 -27.34 0.72
N GLU A 260 29.04 -27.37 1.46
CA GLU A 260 28.41 -26.23 2.14
C GLU A 260 29.24 -25.57 3.26
N LYS A 261 30.30 -26.23 3.75
CA LYS A 261 31.17 -25.77 4.85
C LYS A 261 32.65 -25.79 4.50
#